data_AF-A0A942DNY4-F1
#
_entry.id   AF-A0A942DNY4-F1
#
_cell.length_a   1.000
_cell.length_b   1.000
_cell.length_c   1.000
_cell.angle_alpha   90.00
_cell.angle_beta   90.00
_cell.angle_gamma   90.00
#
_symmetry.space_group_name_H-M   'P 1'
#
loop_
_entity.id
_entity.type
_entity.pdbx_description
1 polymer ?
#
loop_
_entity_poly.entity_id
_entity_poly.type
_entity_poly.pdbx_seq_one_letter_code
_entity_poly.pdbx_strand_id
1 'polypeptide(L)'
;MLKAFLSTACVITFGMSAGAETKEKPVSVSYTNVIKCFPSLKNETQSLKVDLNVLKDDIDKSYVTSQSLLRYRQVLLKDSLGQQKRLKLSAKPVKKGKVSYLLSIENLDDKGAGMPVAIPAAQRTNPSQKDLDQYFLNHDVVEDERSYYDTKLNGQTLSFKRAFQKIFELEFNDERAHQRLFCEEKNGLGVVCTCFQK
;
A
#
# COMPACT_ATOMS: atom_id res chain seq x y z
N MET A 1 61.96 48.75 -50.30
CA MET A 1 60.90 49.52 -49.62
C MET A 1 59.75 48.58 -49.29
N LEU A 2 59.29 48.63 -48.04
CA LEU A 2 58.22 47.87 -47.39
C LEU A 2 57.02 47.50 -48.28
N LYS A 3 56.56 46.24 -48.21
CA LYS A 3 55.14 45.90 -48.17
C LYS A 3 54.91 44.70 -47.25
N ALA A 4 54.31 44.97 -46.11
CA ALA A 4 53.71 44.00 -45.21
C ALA A 4 52.37 43.53 -45.77
N PHE A 5 52.02 42.26 -45.58
CA PHE A 5 50.64 41.80 -45.56
C PHE A 5 50.47 40.79 -44.43
N LEU A 6 49.76 41.22 -43.38
CA LEU A 6 49.16 40.35 -42.38
C LEU A 6 48.07 39.51 -43.08
N SER A 7 48.11 38.19 -42.89
CA SER A 7 46.97 37.32 -43.18
C SER A 7 46.30 36.97 -41.86
N THR A 8 45.19 37.65 -41.59
CA THR A 8 44.24 37.31 -40.53
C THR A 8 43.16 36.45 -41.16
N ALA A 9 43.06 35.18 -40.77
CA ALA A 9 41.94 34.32 -41.14
C ALA A 9 41.31 33.69 -39.89
N CYS A 10 40.26 34.38 -39.46
CA CYS A 10 39.04 33.92 -38.79
C CYS A 10 38.95 32.41 -38.46
N VAL A 11 39.06 32.09 -37.17
CA VAL A 11 38.61 30.80 -36.63
C VAL A 11 37.08 30.84 -36.58
N ILE A 12 36.42 30.19 -37.54
CA ILE A 12 34.98 29.94 -37.48
C ILE A 12 34.77 28.79 -36.50
N THR A 13 34.55 29.10 -35.23
CA THR A 13 33.99 28.14 -34.28
C THR A 13 32.53 27.91 -34.66
N PHE A 14 32.25 26.81 -35.36
CA PHE A 14 30.91 26.26 -35.45
C PHE A 14 30.47 25.88 -34.04
N GLY A 15 29.63 26.73 -33.45
CA GLY A 15 28.86 26.39 -32.27
C GLY A 15 27.94 25.22 -32.60
N MET A 16 28.39 24.00 -32.32
CA MET A 16 27.50 22.88 -32.12
C MET A 16 26.67 23.19 -30.88
N SER A 17 25.51 23.80 -31.07
CA SER A 17 24.42 23.77 -30.11
C SER A 17 24.04 22.30 -29.93
N ALA A 18 24.69 21.65 -28.96
CA ALA A 18 24.23 20.38 -28.42
C ALA A 18 22.82 20.62 -27.89
N GLY A 19 21.82 20.34 -28.71
CA GLY A 19 20.46 20.16 -28.25
C GLY A 19 20.51 19.05 -27.21
N ALA A 20 20.43 19.43 -25.94
CA ALA A 20 20.19 18.49 -24.88
C ALA A 20 18.81 17.90 -25.14
N GLU A 21 18.76 16.78 -25.87
CA GLU A 21 17.64 15.87 -25.81
C GLU A 21 17.48 15.53 -24.33
N THR A 22 16.53 16.18 -23.67
CA THR A 22 16.03 15.74 -22.38
C THR A 22 15.52 14.33 -22.61
N LYS A 23 16.38 13.34 -22.38
CA LYS A 23 15.99 11.93 -22.26
C LYS A 23 14.97 11.88 -21.13
N GLU A 24 13.69 11.97 -21.48
CA GLU A 24 12.62 11.71 -20.54
C GLU A 24 12.91 10.34 -19.93
N LYS A 25 13.17 10.34 -18.63
CA LYS A 25 13.44 9.10 -17.91
C LYS A 25 12.21 8.21 -18.09
N PRO A 26 12.39 6.91 -18.37
CA PRO A 26 11.26 6.01 -18.46
C PRO A 26 10.42 6.10 -17.18
N VAL A 27 9.10 6.17 -17.32
CA VAL A 27 8.16 6.26 -16.19
C VAL A 27 7.22 5.07 -16.26
N SER A 28 6.99 4.41 -15.13
CA SER A 28 6.06 3.29 -15.04
C SER A 28 4.61 3.77 -15.23
N VAL A 29 3.80 2.96 -15.92
CA VAL A 29 2.36 3.24 -16.10
C VAL A 29 1.65 3.38 -14.76
N SER A 30 2.00 2.55 -13.78
CA SER A 30 1.47 2.65 -12.42
C SER A 30 1.74 4.02 -11.80
N TYR A 31 2.96 4.54 -11.88
CA TYR A 31 3.28 5.87 -11.38
C TYR A 31 2.52 6.97 -12.12
N THR A 32 2.44 6.90 -13.44
CA THR A 32 1.63 7.84 -14.24
C THR A 32 0.17 7.85 -13.79
N ASN A 33 -0.41 6.69 -13.47
CA ASN A 33 -1.77 6.59 -12.94
C ASN A 33 -1.90 7.20 -11.54
N VAL A 34 -0.90 7.04 -10.66
CA VAL A 34 -0.86 7.71 -9.35
C VAL A 34 -0.93 9.22 -9.53
N ILE A 35 -0.06 9.80 -10.35
CA ILE A 35 0.03 11.26 -10.55
C ILE A 35 -1.18 11.81 -11.29
N LYS A 36 -1.73 11.06 -12.25
CA LYS A 36 -2.97 11.43 -12.92
C LYS A 36 -4.14 11.52 -11.94
N CYS A 37 -4.24 10.58 -11.01
CA CYS A 37 -5.31 10.57 -10.01
C CYS A 37 -5.10 11.63 -8.93
N PHE A 38 -3.89 11.71 -8.39
CA PHE A 38 -3.55 12.60 -7.29
C PHE A 38 -2.19 13.27 -7.56
N PRO A 39 -2.16 14.42 -8.27
CA PRO A 39 -0.91 15.09 -8.63
C PRO A 39 -0.04 15.50 -7.43
N SER A 40 -0.67 15.71 -6.27
CA SER A 40 -0.01 16.00 -4.99
C SER A 40 0.92 14.88 -4.51
N LEU A 41 0.76 13.65 -5.00
CA LEU A 41 1.57 12.48 -4.64
C LEU A 41 2.83 12.33 -5.51
N LYS A 42 3.26 13.39 -6.19
CA LYS A 42 4.46 13.35 -7.03
C LYS A 42 5.72 13.08 -6.22
N ASN A 43 6.24 11.86 -6.36
CA ASN A 43 7.51 11.43 -5.79
C ASN A 43 8.39 10.77 -6.87
N GLU A 44 9.46 11.45 -7.31
CA GLU A 44 10.29 10.98 -8.42
C GLU A 44 11.02 9.66 -8.14
N THR A 45 11.23 9.31 -6.87
CA THR A 45 11.83 8.03 -6.48
C THR A 45 10.96 6.83 -6.88
N GLN A 46 9.64 7.05 -7.04
CA GLN A 46 8.68 6.03 -7.45
C GLN A 46 8.40 6.01 -8.96
N SER A 47 9.06 6.87 -9.74
CA SER A 47 8.81 7.03 -11.18
C SER A 47 8.97 5.72 -11.96
N LEU A 48 10.02 4.95 -11.66
CA LEU A 48 10.31 3.67 -12.32
C LEU A 48 9.52 2.49 -11.73
N LYS A 49 9.25 2.54 -10.42
CA LYS A 49 8.57 1.45 -9.69
C LYS A 49 7.89 2.03 -8.47
N VAL A 50 6.57 1.82 -8.39
CA VAL A 50 5.76 2.19 -7.22
C VAL A 50 6.02 1.20 -6.09
N ASP A 51 6.19 1.72 -4.87
CA ASP A 51 6.21 0.94 -3.62
C ASP A 51 5.01 1.36 -2.77
N LEU A 52 4.17 0.39 -2.38
CA LEU A 52 2.93 0.70 -1.67
C LEU A 52 3.14 1.26 -0.26
N ASN A 53 4.26 0.95 0.40
CA ASN A 53 4.59 1.53 1.70
C ASN A 53 5.01 3.00 1.53
N VAL A 54 5.84 3.29 0.54
CA VAL A 54 6.24 4.68 0.22
C VAL A 54 5.03 5.49 -0.24
N LEU A 55 4.17 4.92 -1.09
CA LEU A 55 2.93 5.58 -1.52
C LEU A 55 1.98 5.85 -0.33
N LYS A 56 1.86 4.92 0.62
CA LYS A 56 1.09 5.14 1.86
C LYS A 56 1.67 6.30 2.66
N ASP A 57 2.99 6.34 2.83
CA ASP A 57 3.67 7.42 3.54
C ASP A 57 3.47 8.77 2.85
N ASP A 58 3.54 8.82 1.52
CA ASP A 58 3.30 10.03 0.74
C ASP A 58 1.84 10.50 0.90
N ILE A 59 0.87 9.57 0.88
CA ILE A 59 -0.54 9.89 1.17
C ILE A 59 -0.70 10.42 2.59
N ASP A 60 -0.09 9.81 3.60
CA ASP A 60 -0.22 10.24 4.99
C ASP A 60 0.41 11.62 5.24
N LYS A 61 1.49 11.96 4.53
CA LYS A 61 2.11 13.29 4.59
C LYS A 61 1.23 14.36 3.94
N SER A 62 0.62 14.06 2.80
CA SER A 62 -0.23 15.00 2.08
C SER A 62 -1.65 15.09 2.66
N TYR A 63 -2.15 14.01 3.24
CA TYR A 63 -3.52 13.86 3.74
C TYR A 63 -3.50 13.29 5.16
N VAL A 64 -3.64 14.19 6.14
CA VAL A 64 -3.62 13.85 7.56
C VAL A 64 -4.79 12.91 7.92
N THR A 65 -4.46 11.78 8.53
CA THR A 65 -5.44 10.81 9.06
C THR A 65 -6.08 11.35 10.34
N SER A 66 -7.40 11.43 10.37
CA SER A 66 -8.17 11.79 11.56
C SER A 66 -8.58 10.58 12.39
N GLN A 67 -8.83 9.45 11.73
CA GLN A 67 -9.20 8.19 12.36
C GLN A 67 -8.64 7.02 11.56
N SER A 68 -8.10 6.03 12.25
CA SER A 68 -7.73 4.74 11.66
C SER A 68 -8.52 3.62 12.31
N LEU A 69 -9.15 2.79 11.49
CA LEU A 69 -9.95 1.63 11.91
C LEU A 69 -9.32 0.35 11.37
N LEU A 70 -8.94 -0.56 12.26
CA LEU A 70 -8.65 -1.94 11.90
C LEU A 70 -9.96 -2.64 11.50
N ARG A 71 -10.14 -2.96 10.23
CA ARG A 71 -11.33 -3.70 9.74
C ARG A 71 -11.24 -5.18 10.09
N TYR A 72 -10.07 -5.78 9.91
CA TYR A 72 -9.79 -7.11 10.42
C TYR A 72 -8.28 -7.33 10.57
N ARG A 73 -7.94 -8.31 11.40
CA ARG A 73 -6.64 -8.97 11.45
C ARG A 73 -6.86 -10.46 11.31
N GLN A 74 -6.10 -11.09 10.44
CA GLN A 74 -6.10 -12.53 10.20
C GLN A 74 -4.68 -13.05 10.39
N VAL A 75 -4.53 -14.07 11.22
CA VAL A 75 -3.24 -14.71 11.48
C VAL A 75 -3.34 -16.17 11.09
N LEU A 76 -2.42 -16.61 10.23
CA LEU A 76 -2.21 -18.02 9.93
C LEU A 76 -1.15 -18.57 10.88
N LEU A 77 -1.54 -19.55 11.67
CA LEU A 77 -0.69 -20.26 12.61
C LEU A 77 -0.40 -21.67 12.09
N LYS A 78 0.78 -22.18 12.38
CA LYS A 78 1.18 -23.55 12.08
C LYS A 78 1.80 -24.20 13.32
N ASP A 79 1.35 -25.39 13.67
CA ASP A 79 1.96 -26.16 14.77
C ASP A 79 3.14 -27.03 14.30
N SER A 80 3.81 -27.67 15.26
CA SER A 80 4.95 -28.57 15.00
C SER A 80 4.59 -29.82 14.17
N LEU A 81 3.30 -30.19 14.11
CA LEU A 81 2.78 -31.29 13.30
C LEU A 81 2.40 -30.83 11.88
N GLY A 82 2.53 -29.53 11.60
CA GLY A 82 2.19 -28.91 10.33
C GLY A 82 0.72 -28.55 10.17
N GLN A 83 -0.12 -28.73 11.20
CA GLN A 83 -1.52 -28.35 11.15
C GLN A 83 -1.65 -26.84 11.16
N GLN A 84 -2.54 -26.33 10.32
CA GLN A 84 -2.76 -24.90 10.18
C GLN A 84 -4.05 -24.45 10.86
N LYS A 85 -3.98 -23.28 11.50
CA LYS A 85 -5.13 -22.60 12.09
C LYS A 85 -5.18 -21.17 11.63
N ARG A 86 -6.38 -20.67 11.37
CA ARG A 86 -6.63 -19.28 11.05
C ARG A 86 -7.35 -18.61 12.20
N LEU A 87 -6.72 -17.61 12.80
CA LEU A 87 -7.35 -16.72 13.76
C LEU A 87 -7.77 -15.45 13.04
N LYS A 88 -9.02 -15.02 13.22
CA LYS A 88 -9.52 -13.80 12.60
C LYS A 88 -10.28 -12.94 13.61
N LEU A 89 -9.80 -11.71 13.78
CA LEU A 89 -10.47 -10.62 14.49
C LEU A 89 -11.09 -9.70 13.46
N SER A 90 -12.41 -9.49 13.51
CA SER A 90 -13.12 -8.61 12.56
C SER A 90 -13.90 -7.54 13.28
N ALA A 91 -13.79 -6.30 12.81
CA ALA A 91 -14.56 -5.18 13.32
C ALA A 91 -16.05 -5.40 13.07
N LYS A 92 -16.84 -5.16 14.10
CA LYS A 92 -18.28 -5.10 14.09
C LYS A 92 -18.69 -3.69 14.52
N PRO A 93 -19.33 -2.90 13.64
CA PRO A 93 -19.81 -1.59 14.04
C PRO A 93 -20.84 -1.72 15.16
N VAL A 94 -20.66 -0.94 16.23
CA VAL A 94 -21.61 -0.84 17.34
C VAL A 94 -22.28 0.55 17.28
N LYS A 95 -23.49 0.66 17.82
CA LYS A 95 -24.18 1.95 17.96
C LYS A 95 -23.28 2.95 18.71
N LYS A 96 -23.38 4.24 18.35
CA LYS A 96 -22.64 5.38 18.95
C LYS A 96 -21.12 5.44 18.65
N GLY A 97 -20.70 5.03 17.45
CA GLY A 97 -19.32 5.22 16.99
C GLY A 97 -18.27 4.34 17.68
N LYS A 98 -18.68 3.39 18.53
CA LYS A 98 -17.80 2.39 19.11
C LYS A 98 -17.67 1.21 18.15
N VAL A 99 -16.48 0.61 18.12
CA VAL A 99 -16.22 -0.62 17.36
C VAL A 99 -16.02 -1.75 18.35
N SER A 100 -16.66 -2.89 18.11
CA SER A 100 -16.31 -4.15 18.76
C SER A 100 -15.61 -5.07 17.78
N TYR A 101 -14.89 -6.06 18.29
CA TYR A 101 -14.22 -7.05 17.46
C TYR A 101 -14.78 -8.43 17.75
N LEU A 102 -15.04 -9.19 16.70
CA LEU A 102 -15.43 -10.59 16.79
C LEU A 102 -14.22 -11.48 16.49
N LEU A 103 -13.96 -12.44 17.37
CA LEU A 103 -12.98 -13.50 17.18
C LEU A 103 -13.63 -14.73 16.55
N SER A 104 -12.96 -15.25 15.51
CA SER A 104 -13.25 -16.53 14.88
C SER A 104 -11.95 -17.31 14.72
N ILE A 105 -12.03 -18.63 14.83
CA ILE A 105 -10.90 -19.55 14.72
C ILE A 105 -11.34 -20.69 13.83
N GLU A 106 -10.50 -21.06 12.87
CA GLU A 106 -10.72 -22.16 11.93
C GLU A 106 -9.50 -23.07 11.94
N ASN A 107 -9.70 -24.38 11.94
CA ASN A 107 -8.66 -25.33 11.53
C ASN A 107 -8.70 -25.42 10.00
N LEU A 108 -7.55 -25.38 9.34
CA LEU A 108 -7.48 -25.45 7.88
C LEU A 108 -7.11 -26.87 7.44
N ASP A 109 -7.76 -27.35 6.38
CA ASP A 109 -7.34 -28.55 5.66
C ASP A 109 -6.19 -28.26 4.68
N ASP A 110 -5.70 -29.29 3.99
CA ASP A 110 -4.60 -29.19 3.03
C ASP A 110 -4.93 -28.28 1.82
N LYS A 111 -6.21 -27.97 1.60
CA LYS A 111 -6.69 -27.07 0.54
C LYS A 111 -6.94 -25.66 1.06
N GLY A 112 -6.69 -25.40 2.35
CA GLY A 112 -6.92 -24.12 3.00
C GLY A 112 -8.39 -23.83 3.37
N ALA A 113 -9.27 -24.84 3.26
CA ALA A 113 -10.66 -24.72 3.68
C ALA A 113 -10.77 -24.78 5.20
N GLY A 114 -11.52 -23.84 5.78
CA GLY A 114 -11.63 -23.66 7.23
C GLY A 114 -12.80 -24.43 7.84
N MET A 115 -12.53 -25.19 8.89
CA MET A 115 -13.55 -25.74 9.79
C MET A 115 -13.59 -24.92 11.09
N PRO A 116 -14.75 -24.34 11.46
CA PRO A 116 -14.86 -23.52 12.67
C PRO A 116 -14.49 -24.28 13.94
N VAL A 117 -13.72 -23.63 14.81
CA VAL A 117 -13.38 -24.11 16.15
C VAL A 117 -14.32 -23.44 17.15
N ALA A 118 -14.86 -24.23 18.09
CA ALA A 118 -15.72 -23.69 19.14
C ALA A 118 -14.91 -22.81 20.11
N ILE A 119 -15.36 -21.56 20.29
CA ILE A 119 -14.75 -20.58 21.18
C ILE A 119 -15.71 -20.28 22.35
N PRO A 120 -15.23 -20.17 23.59
CA PRO A 120 -16.02 -19.71 24.73
C PRO A 120 -16.70 -18.38 24.43
N ALA A 121 -17.98 -18.23 24.80
CA ALA A 121 -18.76 -17.03 24.47
C ALA A 121 -18.10 -15.73 24.96
N ALA A 122 -17.47 -15.76 26.14
CA ALA A 122 -16.75 -14.63 26.72
C ALA A 122 -15.55 -14.15 25.89
N GLN A 123 -14.95 -15.03 25.07
CA GLN A 123 -13.79 -14.71 24.23
C GLN A 123 -14.17 -14.31 22.80
N ARG A 124 -15.45 -14.48 22.41
CA ARG A 124 -15.90 -14.20 21.04
C ARG A 124 -15.93 -12.71 20.72
N THR A 125 -16.19 -11.86 21.70
CA THR A 125 -16.34 -10.42 21.49
C THR A 125 -15.33 -9.66 22.33
N ASN A 126 -14.53 -8.80 21.70
CA ASN A 126 -13.46 -8.02 22.32
C ASN A 126 -12.53 -8.89 23.19
N PRO A 127 -11.94 -9.97 22.65
CA PRO A 127 -11.02 -10.80 23.43
C PRO A 127 -9.86 -9.95 23.96
N SER A 128 -9.44 -10.23 25.18
CA SER A 128 -8.23 -9.64 25.74
C SER A 128 -6.98 -10.25 25.11
N GLN A 129 -5.83 -9.60 25.26
CA GLN A 129 -4.55 -10.18 24.83
C GLN A 129 -4.32 -11.57 25.46
N LYS A 130 -4.65 -11.72 26.75
CA LYS A 130 -4.57 -13.00 27.47
C LYS A 130 -5.43 -14.10 26.83
N ASP A 131 -6.63 -13.75 26.36
CA ASP A 131 -7.51 -14.70 25.65
C ASP A 131 -6.93 -15.10 24.30
N LEU A 132 -6.11 -14.25 23.69
CA LEU A 132 -5.47 -14.51 22.40
C LEU A 132 -4.19 -15.33 22.57
N ASP A 133 -3.36 -15.02 23.56
CA ASP A 133 -2.03 -15.61 23.77
C ASP A 133 -2.06 -17.14 23.80
N GLN A 134 -3.09 -17.74 24.40
CA GLN A 134 -3.26 -19.21 24.46
C GLN A 134 -3.25 -19.89 23.08
N TYR A 135 -3.69 -19.19 22.03
CA TYR A 135 -3.73 -19.75 20.68
C TYR A 135 -2.39 -19.67 19.95
N PHE A 136 -1.49 -18.80 20.40
CA PHE A 136 -0.14 -18.65 19.83
C PHE A 136 0.88 -19.58 20.49
N LEU A 137 0.55 -20.17 21.65
CA LEU A 137 1.43 -21.11 22.34
C LEU A 137 1.74 -22.31 21.43
N ASN A 138 3.03 -22.58 21.20
CA ASN A 138 3.54 -23.68 20.37
C ASN A 138 3.13 -23.62 18.88
N HIS A 139 2.78 -22.43 18.38
CA HIS A 139 2.51 -22.24 16.96
C HIS A 139 3.41 -21.14 16.37
N ASP A 140 3.89 -21.38 15.16
CA ASP A 140 4.59 -20.39 14.36
C ASP A 140 3.58 -19.51 13.61
N VAL A 141 3.87 -18.21 13.54
CA VAL A 141 3.10 -17.26 12.73
C VAL A 141 3.59 -17.33 11.28
N VAL A 142 2.79 -17.91 10.40
CA VAL A 142 3.09 -18.03 8.97
C VAL A 142 2.68 -16.77 8.21
N GLU A 143 1.55 -16.18 8.60
CA GLU A 143 1.00 -14.98 7.96
C GLU A 143 0.29 -14.10 9.00
N ASP A 144 0.41 -12.78 8.89
CA ASP A 144 -0.32 -11.80 9.71
C ASP A 144 -0.87 -10.69 8.81
N GLU A 145 -2.05 -10.92 8.26
CA GLU A 145 -2.76 -9.99 7.40
C GLU A 145 -3.57 -9.01 8.24
N ARG A 146 -3.50 -7.72 7.90
CA ARG A 146 -4.28 -6.66 8.53
C ARG A 146 -4.90 -5.77 7.47
N SER A 147 -6.18 -5.47 7.62
CA SER A 147 -6.91 -4.53 6.78
C SER A 147 -7.32 -3.32 7.59
N TYR A 148 -7.03 -2.13 7.07
CA TYR A 148 -7.33 -0.85 7.68
C TYR A 148 -8.23 0.00 6.81
N TYR A 149 -8.94 0.91 7.46
CA TYR A 149 -9.70 1.99 6.86
C TYR A 149 -9.37 3.29 7.61
N ASP A 150 -8.70 4.21 6.92
CA ASP A 150 -8.31 5.51 7.41
C ASP A 150 -9.26 6.58 6.86
N THR A 151 -9.79 7.42 7.73
CA THR A 151 -10.51 8.65 7.37
C THR A 151 -9.54 9.82 7.43
N LYS A 152 -9.52 10.67 6.40
CA LYS A 152 -8.68 11.88 6.33
C LYS A 152 -9.48 13.14 6.68
N LEU A 153 -8.79 14.21 7.11
CA LEU A 153 -9.45 15.46 7.55
C LEU A 153 -10.32 16.14 6.47
N ASN A 154 -10.01 15.95 5.18
CA ASN A 154 -10.70 16.63 4.07
C ASN A 154 -11.73 15.75 3.33
N GLY A 155 -12.18 14.67 3.96
CA GLY A 155 -13.20 13.77 3.40
C GLY A 155 -12.65 12.69 2.46
N GLN A 156 -11.33 12.63 2.26
CA GLN A 156 -10.70 11.48 1.61
C GLN A 156 -10.67 10.27 2.54
N THR A 157 -10.62 9.09 1.94
CA THR A 157 -10.56 7.82 2.67
C THR A 157 -9.48 6.95 2.07
N LEU A 158 -8.87 6.12 2.91
CA LEU A 158 -7.76 5.27 2.52
C LEU A 158 -7.97 3.88 3.11
N SER A 159 -8.16 2.90 2.23
CA SER A 159 -8.22 1.48 2.58
C SER A 159 -6.90 0.83 2.21
N PHE A 160 -6.34 0.00 3.09
CA PHE A 160 -5.15 -0.77 2.71
C PHE A 160 -5.10 -2.11 3.45
N LYS A 161 -4.40 -3.07 2.84
CA LYS A 161 -4.08 -4.37 3.44
C LYS A 161 -2.57 -4.55 3.49
N ARG A 162 -2.10 -5.13 4.58
CA ARG A 162 -0.69 -5.50 4.75
C ARG A 162 -0.55 -6.91 5.29
N ALA A 163 0.48 -7.61 4.82
CA ALA A 163 0.95 -8.86 5.39
C ALA A 163 2.24 -8.55 6.16
N PHE A 164 2.24 -8.82 7.47
CA PHE A 164 3.23 -8.32 8.41
C PHE A 164 3.38 -6.78 8.33
N GLN A 165 4.47 -6.30 7.74
CA GLN A 165 4.74 -4.88 7.54
C GLN A 165 4.59 -4.43 6.08
N LYS A 166 4.41 -5.35 5.14
CA LYS A 166 4.37 -5.04 3.71
C LYS A 166 2.94 -4.79 3.25
N ILE A 167 2.65 -3.60 2.75
CA ILE A 167 1.38 -3.31 2.07
C ILE A 167 1.36 -4.01 0.72
N PHE A 168 0.26 -4.70 0.42
CA PHE A 168 0.03 -5.40 -0.86
C PHE A 168 -1.23 -4.92 -1.58
N GLU A 169 -2.09 -4.14 -0.92
CA GLU A 169 -3.28 -3.53 -1.51
C GLU A 169 -3.52 -2.17 -0.86
N LEU A 170 -3.82 -1.15 -1.67
CA LEU A 170 -4.08 0.22 -1.24
C LEU A 170 -5.13 0.86 -2.15
N GLU A 171 -6.14 1.47 -1.56
CA GLU A 171 -7.19 2.22 -2.25
C GLU A 171 -7.35 3.59 -1.59
N PHE A 172 -7.08 4.66 -2.34
CA PHE A 172 -7.24 6.03 -1.91
C PHE A 172 -8.37 6.70 -2.69
N ASN A 173 -9.33 7.27 -1.98
CA ASN A 173 -10.57 7.79 -2.55
C ASN A 173 -10.80 9.23 -2.10
N ASP A 174 -11.12 10.10 -3.06
CA ASP A 174 -11.67 11.44 -2.84
C ASP A 174 -13.09 11.49 -3.38
N GLU A 175 -14.06 11.37 -2.48
CA GLU A 175 -15.47 11.36 -2.84
C GLU A 175 -15.94 12.69 -3.44
N ARG A 176 -15.33 13.81 -3.04
CA ARG A 176 -15.70 15.15 -3.52
C ARG A 176 -15.27 15.37 -4.96
N ALA A 177 -14.10 14.86 -5.31
CA ALA A 177 -13.56 14.93 -6.67
C ALA A 177 -14.02 13.75 -7.55
N HIS A 178 -14.71 12.75 -6.99
CA HIS A 178 -15.05 11.48 -7.64
C HIS A 178 -13.83 10.76 -8.23
N GLN A 179 -12.71 10.79 -7.49
CA GLN A 179 -11.43 10.21 -7.90
C GLN A 179 -11.04 9.07 -6.98
N ARG A 180 -10.56 7.98 -7.57
CA ARG A 180 -10.15 6.79 -6.82
C ARG A 180 -8.91 6.20 -7.44
N LEU A 181 -7.88 6.03 -6.62
CA LEU A 181 -6.65 5.32 -6.95
C LEU A 181 -6.68 3.96 -6.27
N PHE A 182 -6.63 2.89 -7.05
CA PHE A 182 -6.49 1.53 -6.54
C PHE A 182 -5.15 0.96 -6.98
N CYS A 183 -4.35 0.49 -6.04
CA CYS A 183 -3.07 -0.13 -6.29
C CYS A 183 -2.97 -1.48 -5.57
N GLU A 184 -2.46 -2.49 -6.26
CA GLU A 184 -2.24 -3.82 -5.70
C GLU A 184 -0.95 -4.45 -6.21
N GLU A 185 -0.34 -5.30 -5.39
CA GLU A 185 0.78 -6.14 -5.80
C GLU A 185 0.25 -7.37 -6.55
N LYS A 186 0.65 -7.51 -7.82
CA LYS A 186 0.32 -8.66 -8.67
C LYS A 186 1.55 -9.54 -8.85
N ASN A 187 1.35 -10.84 -8.65
CA ASN A 187 2.39 -11.86 -8.89
C ASN A 187 2.95 -11.73 -10.31
N GLY A 188 4.26 -11.52 -10.42
CA GLY A 188 4.98 -11.39 -11.70
C GLY A 188 4.90 -10.02 -12.38
N LEU A 189 3.95 -9.15 -12.01
CA LEU A 189 3.78 -7.82 -12.62
C LEU A 189 4.21 -6.66 -11.70
N GLY A 190 4.45 -6.92 -10.42
CA GLY A 190 4.75 -5.90 -9.43
C GLY A 190 3.51 -5.09 -9.05
N VAL A 191 3.70 -3.82 -8.67
CA VAL A 191 2.59 -2.94 -8.25
C VAL A 191 1.86 -2.39 -9.47
N VAL A 192 0.57 -2.68 -9.57
CA VAL A 192 -0.32 -2.17 -10.61
C VAL A 192 -1.25 -1.15 -9.98
N CYS A 193 -1.21 0.09 -10.48
CA CYS A 193 -2.12 1.16 -10.05
C CYS A 193 -3.11 1.52 -11.16
N THR A 194 -4.38 1.66 -10.80
CA THR A 194 -5.47 2.08 -11.68
C THR A 194 -6.12 3.33 -11.12
N CYS A 195 -6.28 4.32 -12.00
CA CYS A 195 -6.94 5.58 -11.69
C CYS A 195 -8.36 5.58 -12.25
N PHE A 196 -9.36 5.77 -11.38
CA PHE A 196 -10.76 5.93 -11.74
C PHE A 196 -11.17 7.39 -11.49
N GLN A 197 -11.52 8.10 -12.55
CA GLN A 197 -12.03 9.47 -12.52
C GLN A 197 -13.32 9.48 -13.36
N LYS A 198 -14.37 10.12 -12.86
CA LYS A 198 -15.59 10.40 -13.63
C LYS A 198 -15.53 11.78 -14.25
#